data_AF-A0A0G0VX79-F1
#
_entry.id   AF-A0A0G0VX79-F1
#
_cell.length_a   1.000
_cell.length_b   1.000
_cell.length_c   1.000
_cell.angle_alpha   90.00
_cell.angle_beta   90.00
_cell.angle_gamma   90.00
#
_symmetry.space_group_name_H-M   'P 1'
#
loop_
_entity.id
_entity.type
_entity.pdbx_description
1 polymer ?
#
loop_
_entity_poly.entity_id
_entity_poly.type
_entity_poly.pdbx_seq_one_letter_code
_entity_poly.pdbx_strand_id
1 'polypeptide(L)'
;TDWTAMALASGNYQEQTIKLVKYFGESKIENPLLTDYERRAMALMALGLNPYNTNGENYIEKIVNSFDGKQFGNANEDNDDIFALIVLQNAGYGQGEKMINDDISFVLSRQRENGSWDESVDMTGAAIEALANFNQKIDPLLTSPLAGGEVISNALMKAREFLKQNQKDNGGWNNASSTAWALEGILALNEKPEDWTKNDLAKDGASNTPLDYLATIQDTDGGIKNENLNNKIWETAYVASILSDKTWNQIMQKFEKPVVTEIQQESIQKEETKTMVVKKSPIAKVNNPNDNKIKLENIAGQNTAIALSATQNTETPALAQPVKKNWFMKLLDSIFGF
;
A
#
# COMPACT_ATOMS: atom_id res chain seq x y z
N THR A 1 10.83 -10.68 2.90
CA THR A 1 9.48 -10.07 2.96
C THR A 1 9.23 -9.35 1.65
N ASP A 2 8.05 -8.78 1.44
CA ASP A 2 7.76 -8.03 0.20
C ASP A 2 8.70 -6.82 0.05
N TRP A 3 9.03 -6.14 1.15
CA TRP A 3 10.03 -5.06 1.15
C TRP A 3 11.45 -5.53 0.82
N THR A 4 11.84 -6.73 1.26
CA THR A 4 13.12 -7.34 0.84
C THR A 4 13.16 -7.55 -0.68
N ALA A 5 12.03 -7.84 -1.31
CA ALA A 5 11.97 -7.97 -2.76
C ALA A 5 12.21 -6.62 -3.46
N MET A 6 11.60 -5.54 -2.98
CA MET A 6 11.86 -4.18 -3.46
C MET A 6 13.36 -3.84 -3.37
N ALA A 7 13.97 -4.08 -2.20
CA ALA A 7 15.37 -3.77 -1.94
C ALA A 7 16.34 -4.57 -2.84
N LEU A 8 16.10 -5.87 -3.02
CA LEU A 8 16.99 -6.71 -3.82
C LEU A 8 16.78 -6.53 -5.33
N ALA A 9 15.57 -6.16 -5.76
CA ALA A 9 15.29 -5.82 -7.15
C ALA A 9 15.93 -4.49 -7.58
N SER A 10 16.18 -3.57 -6.64
CA SER A 10 16.74 -2.26 -6.96
C SER A 10 18.25 -2.31 -7.30
N GLY A 11 18.96 -3.29 -6.76
CA GLY A 11 20.41 -3.49 -6.89
C GLY A 11 20.83 -4.70 -7.74
N ASN A 12 22.13 -5.04 -7.69
CA ASN A 12 22.72 -6.14 -8.45
C ASN A 12 22.81 -7.45 -7.63
N TYR A 13 21.65 -8.02 -7.29
CA TYR A 13 21.54 -9.20 -6.41
C TYR A 13 20.88 -10.40 -7.11
N GLN A 14 21.36 -10.74 -8.31
CA GLN A 14 20.68 -11.69 -9.21
C GLN A 14 20.35 -13.05 -8.56
N GLU A 15 21.27 -13.63 -7.79
CA GLU A 15 21.03 -14.94 -7.15
C GLU A 15 19.91 -14.86 -6.11
N GLN A 16 19.92 -13.82 -5.27
CA GLN A 16 18.91 -13.61 -4.24
C GLN A 16 17.55 -13.27 -4.87
N THR A 17 17.54 -12.46 -5.91
CA THR A 17 16.35 -12.13 -6.70
C THR A 17 15.71 -13.38 -7.32
N ILE A 18 16.50 -14.32 -7.86
CA ILE A 18 15.97 -15.61 -8.38
C ILE A 18 15.28 -16.43 -7.27
N LYS A 19 15.86 -16.46 -6.07
CA LYS A 19 15.25 -17.17 -4.91
C LYS A 19 13.90 -16.53 -4.54
N LEU A 20 13.82 -15.21 -4.57
CA LEU A 20 12.56 -14.50 -4.34
C LEU A 20 11.56 -14.74 -5.47
N VAL A 21 11.95 -14.64 -6.74
CA VAL A 21 11.07 -14.96 -7.88
C VAL A 21 10.44 -16.35 -7.71
N LYS A 22 11.23 -17.36 -7.35
CA LYS A 22 10.70 -18.71 -7.07
C LYS A 22 9.71 -18.71 -5.91
N TYR A 23 10.08 -18.11 -4.78
CA TYR A 23 9.22 -18.05 -3.60
C TYR A 23 7.89 -17.36 -3.88
N PHE A 24 7.92 -16.17 -4.50
CA PHE A 24 6.73 -15.38 -4.82
C PHE A 24 5.86 -16.03 -5.92
N GLY A 25 6.47 -16.78 -6.83
CA GLY A 25 5.76 -17.56 -7.85
C GLY A 25 4.91 -18.71 -7.28
N GLU A 26 5.17 -19.14 -6.05
CA GLU A 26 4.48 -20.25 -5.37
C GLU A 26 3.66 -19.78 -4.15
N SER A 27 4.09 -18.73 -3.46
CA SER A 27 3.48 -18.27 -2.20
C SER A 27 2.24 -17.40 -2.39
N LYS A 28 1.18 -17.66 -1.62
CA LYS A 28 0.00 -16.81 -1.49
C LYS A 28 -0.04 -16.11 -0.13
N ILE A 29 -0.87 -15.07 -0.01
CA ILE A 29 -1.11 -14.38 1.26
C ILE A 29 -2.31 -15.04 1.96
N GLU A 30 -2.20 -15.29 3.26
CA GLU A 30 -3.28 -15.83 4.08
C GLU A 30 -3.98 -14.71 4.86
N ASN A 31 -5.32 -14.70 4.87
CA ASN A 31 -6.15 -13.68 5.53
C ASN A 31 -5.70 -12.22 5.24
N PRO A 32 -5.55 -11.83 3.96
CA PRO A 32 -4.94 -10.56 3.58
C PRO A 32 -5.82 -9.37 3.91
N LEU A 33 -5.18 -8.28 4.35
CA LEU A 33 -5.71 -6.92 4.23
C LEU A 33 -5.49 -6.40 2.80
N LEU A 34 -6.18 -5.33 2.42
CA LEU A 34 -5.97 -4.67 1.13
C LEU A 34 -4.50 -4.26 0.93
N THR A 35 -3.90 -3.66 1.96
CA THR A 35 -2.49 -3.24 1.97
C THR A 35 -1.50 -4.40 1.82
N ASP A 36 -1.89 -5.63 2.16
CA ASP A 36 -1.08 -6.81 1.87
C ASP A 36 -1.06 -7.14 0.38
N TYR A 37 -2.20 -6.98 -0.31
CA TYR A 37 -2.25 -7.16 -1.77
C TYR A 37 -1.47 -6.09 -2.51
N GLU A 38 -1.55 -4.84 -2.07
CA GLU A 38 -0.81 -3.72 -2.65
C GLU A 38 0.69 -3.93 -2.51
N ARG A 39 1.14 -4.18 -1.27
CA ARG A 39 2.56 -4.44 -0.97
C ARG A 39 3.08 -5.69 -1.69
N ARG A 40 2.25 -6.73 -1.83
CA ARG A 40 2.59 -7.92 -2.63
C ARG A 40 2.69 -7.59 -4.11
N ALA A 41 1.76 -6.83 -4.67
CA ALA A 41 1.82 -6.41 -6.07
C ALA A 41 3.10 -5.62 -6.36
N MET A 42 3.50 -4.69 -5.47
CA MET A 42 4.78 -3.98 -5.59
C MET A 42 5.97 -4.95 -5.68
N ALA A 43 6.04 -5.93 -4.76
CA ALA A 43 7.11 -6.93 -4.75
C ALA A 43 7.11 -7.79 -6.02
N LEU A 44 5.95 -8.21 -6.51
CA LEU A 44 5.85 -8.97 -7.76
C LEU A 44 6.38 -8.15 -8.94
N MET A 45 5.96 -6.90 -9.05
CA MET A 45 6.34 -6.03 -10.15
C MET A 45 7.82 -5.67 -10.12
N ALA A 46 8.39 -5.45 -8.94
CA ALA A 46 9.84 -5.27 -8.77
C ALA A 46 10.64 -6.51 -9.21
N LEU A 47 10.13 -7.71 -8.93
CA LEU A 47 10.74 -8.98 -9.35
C LEU A 47 10.45 -9.35 -10.81
N GLY A 48 9.64 -8.58 -11.54
CA GLY A 48 9.22 -8.88 -12.91
C GLY A 48 8.18 -10.00 -13.02
N LEU A 49 7.50 -10.34 -11.92
CA LEU A 49 6.36 -11.27 -11.92
C LEU A 49 5.07 -10.52 -12.25
N ASN A 50 4.24 -11.12 -13.10
CA ASN A 50 3.01 -10.49 -13.56
C ASN A 50 1.96 -10.39 -12.43
N PRO A 51 1.60 -9.18 -11.96
CA PRO A 51 0.69 -9.02 -10.83
C PRO A 51 -0.76 -9.39 -11.19
N TYR A 52 -1.09 -9.53 -12.47
CA TYR A 52 -2.41 -9.99 -12.93
C TYR A 52 -2.60 -11.50 -12.89
N ASN A 53 -1.51 -12.26 -12.86
CA ASN A 53 -1.55 -13.72 -12.84
C ASN A 53 -0.22 -14.31 -12.35
N THR A 54 0.03 -14.19 -11.06
CA THR A 54 1.11 -14.93 -10.38
C THR A 54 0.47 -15.91 -9.42
N ASN A 55 0.98 -17.14 -9.33
CA ASN A 55 0.49 -18.21 -8.45
C ASN A 55 -1.03 -18.50 -8.55
N GLY A 56 -1.66 -18.12 -9.67
CA GLY A 56 -3.10 -18.25 -9.89
C GLY A 56 -3.94 -17.18 -9.19
N GLU A 57 -3.33 -16.07 -8.77
CA GLU A 57 -4.01 -14.89 -8.22
C GLU A 57 -3.81 -13.67 -9.11
N ASN A 58 -4.87 -12.86 -9.21
CA ASN A 58 -4.84 -11.53 -9.80
C ASN A 58 -4.84 -10.48 -8.68
N TYR A 59 -3.65 -10.02 -8.30
CA TYR A 59 -3.46 -9.07 -7.19
C TYR A 59 -4.04 -7.70 -7.53
N ILE A 60 -3.94 -7.28 -8.79
CA ILE A 60 -4.51 -6.01 -9.25
C ILE A 60 -6.03 -6.02 -9.18
N GLU A 61 -6.69 -7.12 -9.52
CA GLU A 61 -8.14 -7.27 -9.35
C GLU A 61 -8.57 -7.16 -7.87
N LYS A 62 -7.78 -7.69 -6.94
CA LYS A 62 -8.08 -7.55 -5.50
C LYS A 62 -8.06 -6.09 -5.04
N ILE A 63 -7.15 -5.28 -5.59
CA ILE A 63 -7.05 -3.84 -5.32
C ILE A 63 -8.20 -3.12 -6.01
N VAL A 64 -8.40 -3.33 -7.31
CA VAL A 64 -9.45 -2.66 -8.09
C VAL A 64 -10.86 -2.93 -7.53
N ASN A 65 -11.12 -4.14 -7.03
CA ASN A 65 -12.40 -4.50 -6.43
C ASN A 65 -12.65 -3.88 -5.05
N SER A 66 -11.65 -3.26 -4.40
CA SER A 66 -11.86 -2.53 -3.15
C SER A 66 -12.32 -1.10 -3.37
N PHE A 67 -12.37 -0.62 -4.62
CA PHE A 67 -12.86 0.71 -4.95
C PHE A 67 -14.38 0.82 -4.72
N ASP A 68 -14.80 1.74 -3.85
CA ASP A 68 -16.21 1.92 -3.48
C ASP A 68 -16.97 2.95 -4.35
N GLY A 69 -16.31 3.48 -5.39
CA GLY A 69 -16.80 4.58 -6.20
C GLY A 69 -16.20 5.94 -5.83
N LYS A 70 -15.42 6.02 -4.75
CA LYS A 70 -14.70 7.21 -4.30
C LYS A 70 -13.26 6.92 -3.89
N GLN A 71 -13.03 5.83 -3.15
CA GLN A 71 -11.76 5.48 -2.52
C GLN A 71 -11.58 3.95 -2.48
N PHE A 72 -10.37 3.47 -2.18
CA PHE A 72 -10.00 2.07 -2.04
C PHE A 72 -9.93 1.66 -0.56
N GLY A 73 -10.68 0.64 -0.18
CA GLY A 73 -10.57 0.09 1.17
C GLY A 73 -11.32 0.89 2.23
N ASN A 74 -10.65 1.29 3.31
CA ASN A 74 -11.28 1.88 4.47
C ASN A 74 -11.29 3.41 4.38
N ALA A 75 -12.46 4.01 4.17
CA ALA A 75 -12.64 5.46 4.06
C ALA A 75 -12.15 6.32 5.27
N ASN A 76 -11.76 5.70 6.39
CA ASN A 76 -11.15 6.40 7.53
C ASN A 76 -9.62 6.44 7.47
N GLU A 77 -9.02 5.58 6.66
CA GLU A 77 -7.60 5.48 6.38
C GLU A 77 -7.30 6.21 5.05
N ASP A 78 -6.04 6.53 4.82
CA ASP A 78 -5.54 7.05 3.54
C ASP A 78 -4.41 6.18 2.99
N ASN A 79 -3.90 5.22 3.78
CA ASN A 79 -2.81 4.36 3.40
C ASN A 79 -3.18 3.39 2.27
N ASP A 80 -4.37 2.81 2.28
CA ASP A 80 -4.84 1.93 1.19
C ASP A 80 -4.93 2.71 -0.12
N ASP A 81 -5.57 3.88 -0.13
CA ASP A 81 -5.61 4.75 -1.31
C ASP A 81 -4.22 5.17 -1.83
N ILE A 82 -3.32 5.60 -0.93
CA ILE A 82 -1.94 5.98 -1.30
C ILE A 82 -1.20 4.81 -1.97
N PHE A 83 -1.29 3.60 -1.40
CA PHE A 83 -0.62 2.42 -1.95
C PHE A 83 -1.32 1.87 -3.21
N ALA A 84 -2.65 2.00 -3.32
CA ALA A 84 -3.39 1.70 -4.54
C ALA A 84 -2.89 2.56 -5.71
N LEU A 85 -2.75 3.89 -5.53
CA LEU A 85 -2.18 4.78 -6.55
C LEU A 85 -0.77 4.36 -6.99
N ILE A 86 0.11 4.01 -6.03
CA ILE A 86 1.49 3.57 -6.31
C ILE A 86 1.50 2.31 -7.18
N VAL A 87 0.63 1.34 -6.87
CA VAL A 87 0.57 0.06 -7.59
C VAL A 87 -0.08 0.23 -8.96
N LEU A 88 -1.26 0.84 -9.01
CA LEU A 88 -2.12 0.85 -10.19
C LEU A 88 -1.48 1.60 -11.36
N GLN A 89 -0.72 2.67 -11.10
CA GLN A 89 -0.01 3.38 -12.17
C GLN A 89 1.04 2.52 -12.89
N ASN A 90 1.66 1.57 -12.18
CA ASN A 90 2.60 0.63 -12.79
C ASN A 90 1.86 -0.57 -13.41
N ALA A 91 0.58 -0.76 -13.08
CA ALA A 91 -0.30 -1.75 -13.67
C ALA A 91 -1.13 -1.17 -14.84
N GLY A 92 -0.64 -0.12 -15.51
CA GLY A 92 -1.29 0.39 -16.71
C GLY A 92 -2.60 1.15 -16.46
N TYR A 93 -2.86 1.56 -15.21
CA TYR A 93 -3.92 2.53 -14.91
C TYR A 93 -3.36 3.95 -14.95
N GLY A 94 -4.21 4.92 -15.30
CA GLY A 94 -3.77 6.32 -15.36
C GLY A 94 -4.90 7.34 -15.27
N GLN A 95 -4.55 8.63 -15.39
CA GLN A 95 -5.50 9.75 -15.25
C GLN A 95 -6.62 9.78 -16.33
N GLY A 96 -6.60 8.89 -17.31
CA GLY A 96 -7.75 8.68 -18.21
C GLY A 96 -8.92 7.93 -17.54
N GLU A 97 -8.70 7.32 -16.38
CA GLU A 97 -9.69 6.51 -15.68
C GLU A 97 -10.31 7.27 -14.51
N LYS A 98 -11.65 7.23 -14.41
CA LYS A 98 -12.39 7.91 -13.35
C LYS A 98 -11.94 7.47 -11.96
N MET A 99 -11.74 6.16 -11.77
CA MET A 99 -11.27 5.56 -10.53
C MET A 99 -9.99 6.20 -10.00
N ILE A 100 -8.98 6.36 -10.86
CA ILE A 100 -7.71 7.01 -10.49
C ILE A 100 -7.90 8.48 -10.13
N ASN A 101 -8.75 9.21 -10.85
CA ASN A 101 -9.01 10.62 -10.53
C ASN A 101 -9.83 10.80 -9.24
N ASP A 102 -10.78 9.91 -8.97
CA ASP A 102 -11.56 9.91 -7.74
C ASP A 102 -10.66 9.63 -6.53
N ASP A 103 -9.78 8.64 -6.65
CA ASP A 103 -8.81 8.27 -5.62
C ASP A 103 -7.78 9.39 -5.37
N ILE A 104 -7.18 9.96 -6.42
CA ILE A 104 -6.35 11.18 -6.30
C ILE A 104 -7.11 12.27 -5.53
N SER A 105 -8.39 12.47 -5.83
CA SER A 105 -9.21 13.47 -5.13
C SER A 105 -9.43 13.12 -3.67
N PHE A 106 -9.60 11.84 -3.34
CA PHE A 106 -9.69 11.35 -1.96
C PHE A 106 -8.38 11.61 -1.22
N VAL A 107 -7.23 11.13 -1.74
CA VAL A 107 -5.90 11.33 -1.14
C VAL A 107 -5.62 12.82 -0.92
N LEU A 108 -5.88 13.69 -1.91
CA LEU A 108 -5.72 15.14 -1.75
C LEU A 108 -6.61 15.73 -0.65
N SER A 109 -7.82 15.20 -0.48
CA SER A 109 -8.75 15.65 0.56
C SER A 109 -8.32 15.24 1.98
N ARG A 110 -7.45 14.23 2.10
CA ARG A 110 -6.89 13.75 3.36
C ARG A 110 -5.67 14.54 3.81
N GLN A 111 -5.06 15.33 2.91
CA GLN A 111 -3.94 16.20 3.28
C GLN A 111 -4.38 17.23 4.33
N ARG A 112 -3.64 17.29 5.43
CA ARG A 112 -3.87 18.26 6.51
C ARG A 112 -3.36 19.65 6.14
N GLU A 113 -3.78 20.64 6.92
CA GLU A 113 -3.37 22.05 6.73
C GLU A 113 -1.85 22.23 6.77
N ASN A 114 -1.16 21.47 7.62
CA ASN A 114 0.30 21.48 7.72
C ASN A 114 1.02 20.76 6.55
N GLY A 115 0.29 20.23 5.57
CA GLY A 115 0.84 19.55 4.39
C GLY A 115 1.06 18.04 4.54
N SER A 116 0.84 17.48 5.73
CA SER A 116 1.05 16.05 6.00
C SER A 116 -0.17 15.18 5.68
N TRP A 117 0.09 13.90 5.51
CA TRP A 117 -0.89 12.83 5.70
C TRP A 117 -0.66 12.21 7.08
N ASP A 118 -1.73 12.07 7.86
CA ASP A 118 -1.72 11.54 9.23
C ASP A 118 -0.74 12.18 10.23
N GLU A 119 -0.25 13.40 9.97
CA GLU A 119 0.84 14.02 10.76
C GLU A 119 2.10 13.15 10.81
N SER A 120 2.24 12.25 9.84
CA SER A 120 3.25 11.21 9.76
C SER A 120 4.25 11.52 8.65
N VAL A 121 5.54 11.44 8.98
CA VAL A 121 6.63 11.54 8.00
C VAL A 121 6.51 10.42 6.97
N ASP A 122 6.25 9.20 7.46
CA ASP A 122 6.13 7.98 6.66
C ASP A 122 5.01 8.16 5.62
N MET A 123 3.79 8.45 6.07
CA MET A 123 2.65 8.61 5.16
C MET A 123 2.80 9.82 4.24
N THR A 124 3.43 10.90 4.71
CA THR A 124 3.71 12.05 3.84
C THR A 124 4.70 11.70 2.73
N GLY A 125 5.75 10.91 3.03
CA GLY A 125 6.67 10.40 2.03
C GLY A 125 6.00 9.49 1.00
N ALA A 126 5.15 8.56 1.46
CA ALA A 126 4.40 7.67 0.58
C ALA A 126 3.37 8.43 -0.30
N ALA A 127 2.67 9.43 0.26
CA ALA A 127 1.75 10.26 -0.51
C ALA A 127 2.46 11.08 -1.60
N ILE A 128 3.68 11.58 -1.32
CA ILE A 128 4.51 12.23 -2.33
C ILE A 128 4.87 11.25 -3.46
N GLU A 129 5.31 10.03 -3.14
CA GLU A 129 5.63 8.99 -4.12
C GLU A 129 4.42 8.61 -5.00
N ALA A 130 3.23 8.53 -4.41
CA ALA A 130 1.99 8.30 -5.13
C ALA A 130 1.66 9.46 -6.10
N LEU A 131 1.64 10.69 -5.58
CA LEU A 131 1.12 11.86 -6.29
C LEU A 131 2.11 12.45 -7.31
N ALA A 132 3.42 12.31 -7.11
CA ALA A 132 4.44 12.91 -7.96
C ALA A 132 4.34 12.47 -9.43
N ASN A 133 3.97 11.21 -9.68
CA ASN A 133 3.81 10.68 -11.04
C ASN A 133 2.55 11.19 -11.76
N PHE A 134 1.56 11.66 -10.99
CA PHE A 134 0.34 12.29 -11.52
C PHE A 134 0.48 13.81 -11.63
N ASN A 135 1.55 14.38 -11.09
CA ASN A 135 1.92 15.77 -11.26
C ASN A 135 2.54 15.97 -12.65
N GLN A 136 1.70 15.89 -13.68
CA GLN A 136 2.12 16.27 -15.02
C GLN A 136 2.58 17.73 -14.98
N LYS A 137 3.90 17.95 -15.03
CA LYS A 137 4.43 19.20 -15.57
C LYS A 137 3.72 19.42 -16.90
N ILE A 138 3.19 20.62 -17.11
CA ILE A 138 2.73 21.09 -18.41
C ILE A 138 3.75 20.61 -19.45
N ASP A 139 3.42 19.58 -20.22
CA ASP A 139 4.12 19.34 -21.46
C ASP A 139 3.92 20.63 -22.26
N PRO A 140 4.98 21.35 -22.65
CA PRO A 140 4.85 22.59 -23.41
C PRO A 140 4.13 22.40 -24.76
N LEU A 141 3.86 21.16 -25.18
CA LEU A 141 3.07 20.80 -26.36
C LEU A 141 1.64 20.31 -26.03
N LEU A 142 1.30 20.03 -24.77
CA LEU A 142 -0.08 19.73 -24.35
C LEU A 142 -0.78 21.02 -23.93
N THR A 143 -1.67 21.50 -24.79
CA THR A 143 -2.48 22.72 -24.59
C THR A 143 -3.64 22.54 -23.59
N SER A 144 -3.61 21.52 -22.74
CA SER A 144 -4.63 21.31 -21.72
C SER A 144 -3.95 21.10 -20.37
N PRO A 145 -4.02 22.07 -19.44
CA PRO A 145 -3.78 21.77 -18.05
C PRO A 145 -4.85 20.76 -17.64
N LEU A 146 -4.46 19.52 -17.34
CA LEU A 146 -5.32 18.64 -16.56
C LEU A 146 -5.66 19.42 -15.28
N ALA A 147 -6.95 19.68 -15.05
CA ALA A 147 -7.42 20.56 -13.98
C ALA A 147 -6.96 20.15 -12.56
N GLY A 148 -6.33 18.97 -12.40
CA GLY A 148 -5.70 18.51 -11.16
C GLY A 148 -4.21 18.82 -11.01
N GLY A 149 -3.48 19.21 -12.06
CA GLY A 149 -2.01 19.36 -11.99
C GLY A 149 -1.55 20.45 -11.03
N GLU A 150 -2.23 21.61 -11.00
CA GLU A 150 -1.92 22.69 -10.06
C GLU A 150 -2.25 22.30 -8.61
N VAL A 151 -3.36 21.57 -8.39
CA VAL A 151 -3.77 21.10 -7.07
C VAL A 151 -2.77 20.09 -6.52
N ILE A 152 -2.34 19.13 -7.35
CA ILE A 152 -1.32 18.14 -6.98
C ILE A 152 0.01 18.84 -6.69
N SER A 153 0.45 19.76 -7.56
CA SER A 153 1.69 20.53 -7.35
C SER A 153 1.67 21.29 -6.01
N ASN A 154 0.55 21.96 -5.69
CA ASN A 154 0.38 22.65 -4.41
C ASN A 154 0.42 21.68 -3.22
N ALA A 155 -0.22 20.52 -3.31
CA ALA A 155 -0.17 19.49 -2.27
C ALA A 155 1.26 18.98 -2.06
N LEU A 156 1.99 18.69 -3.13
CA LEU A 156 3.39 18.24 -3.09
C LEU A 156 4.31 19.30 -2.46
N MET A 157 4.13 20.59 -2.77
CA MET A 157 4.90 21.66 -2.15
C MET A 157 4.67 21.75 -0.63
N LYS A 158 3.42 21.60 -0.18
CA LYS A 158 3.10 21.59 1.26
C LYS A 158 3.69 20.36 1.96
N ALA A 159 3.61 19.20 1.33
CA ALA A 159 4.16 17.94 1.84
C ALA A 159 5.69 18.03 1.99
N ARG A 160 6.36 18.57 0.97
CA ARG A 160 7.79 18.87 1.02
C ARG A 160 8.15 19.79 2.18
N GLU A 161 7.38 20.86 2.39
CA GLU A 161 7.61 21.80 3.48
C GLU A 161 7.39 21.15 4.85
N PHE A 162 6.36 20.31 5.00
CA PHE A 162 6.17 19.50 6.20
C PHE A 162 7.41 18.65 6.52
N LEU A 163 7.96 17.95 5.52
CA LEU A 163 9.17 17.14 5.70
C LEU A 163 10.36 18.02 6.12
N LYS A 164 10.59 19.18 5.47
CA LYS A 164 11.67 20.13 5.82
C LYS A 164 11.55 20.64 7.26
N GLN A 165 10.34 20.99 7.70
CA GLN A 165 10.09 21.48 9.05
C GLN A 165 10.30 20.40 10.12
N ASN A 166 10.01 19.15 9.78
CA ASN A 166 10.12 18.02 10.72
C ASN A 166 11.49 17.34 10.75
N GLN A 167 12.37 17.64 9.78
CA GLN A 167 13.74 17.13 9.74
C GLN A 167 14.50 17.56 11.00
N LYS A 168 15.16 16.59 11.65
CA LYS A 168 15.89 16.79 12.92
C LYS A 168 17.31 17.29 12.68
N ASP A 169 17.95 17.79 13.75
CA ASP A 169 19.32 18.32 13.70
C ASP A 169 20.37 17.30 13.27
N ASN A 170 20.10 16.01 13.44
CA ASN A 170 20.96 14.93 12.96
C ASN A 170 20.76 14.59 11.47
N GLY A 171 19.88 15.31 10.76
CA GLY A 171 19.58 15.11 9.34
C GLY A 171 18.44 14.13 9.05
N GLY A 172 18.03 13.29 10.00
CA GLY A 172 16.98 12.29 9.81
C GLY A 172 15.60 12.69 10.33
N TRP A 173 14.68 11.72 10.34
CA TRP A 173 13.33 11.83 10.92
C TRP A 173 13.10 10.78 12.01
N ASN A 174 13.76 10.95 13.15
CA ASN A 174 13.66 10.11 14.37
C ASN A 174 14.16 8.65 14.26
N ASN A 175 13.81 7.92 13.19
CA ASN A 175 14.16 6.51 12.99
C ASN A 175 14.50 6.19 11.52
N ALA A 176 14.99 4.98 11.26
CA ALA A 176 15.38 4.52 9.93
C ALA A 176 14.20 4.44 8.95
N SER A 177 13.05 3.93 9.38
CA SER A 177 11.85 3.78 8.54
C SER A 177 11.36 5.13 8.04
N SER A 178 11.06 6.05 8.95
CA SER A 178 10.61 7.40 8.64
C SER A 178 11.61 8.16 7.77
N THR A 179 12.91 7.97 8.00
CA THR A 179 13.94 8.59 7.16
C THR A 179 13.97 8.01 5.75
N ALA A 180 13.87 6.69 5.60
CA ALA A 180 13.81 6.04 4.30
C ALA A 180 12.55 6.43 3.52
N TRP A 181 11.39 6.53 4.18
CA TRP A 181 10.13 6.92 3.53
C TRP A 181 10.10 8.41 3.17
N ALA A 182 10.72 9.28 3.97
CA ALA A 182 10.94 10.67 3.58
C ALA A 182 11.86 10.76 2.34
N LEU A 183 12.94 9.98 2.30
CA LEU A 183 13.85 9.90 1.15
C LEU A 183 13.15 9.41 -0.12
N GLU A 184 12.23 8.45 0.00
CA GLU A 184 11.38 8.01 -1.10
C GLU A 184 10.62 9.19 -1.74
N GLY A 185 9.93 9.98 -0.90
CA GLY A 185 9.24 11.19 -1.37
C GLY A 185 10.20 12.25 -1.95
N ILE A 186 11.38 12.42 -1.37
CA ILE A 186 12.41 13.36 -1.88
C ILE A 186 12.85 12.97 -3.30
N LEU A 187 13.13 11.68 -3.52
CA LEU A 187 13.49 11.16 -4.83
C LEU A 187 12.33 11.33 -5.82
N ALA A 188 11.09 11.08 -5.39
CA ALA A 188 9.89 11.27 -6.22
C ALA A 188 9.67 12.74 -6.64
N LEU A 189 10.07 13.70 -5.81
CA LEU A 189 10.10 15.13 -6.16
C LEU A 189 11.24 15.49 -7.14
N ASN A 190 12.07 14.53 -7.53
CA ASN A 190 13.32 14.71 -8.28
C ASN A 190 14.32 15.62 -7.53
N GLU A 191 14.29 15.58 -6.20
CA GLU A 191 15.27 16.26 -5.35
C GLU A 191 16.37 15.29 -4.92
N LYS A 192 17.53 15.84 -4.61
CA LYS A 192 18.69 15.07 -4.16
C LYS A 192 18.69 14.96 -2.64
N PRO A 193 18.86 13.76 -2.06
CA PRO A 193 19.03 13.58 -0.61
C PRO A 193 20.09 14.49 0.01
N GLU A 194 21.16 14.79 -0.71
CA GLU A 194 22.28 15.62 -0.26
C GLU A 194 21.90 17.11 -0.10
N ASP A 195 20.87 17.58 -0.80
CA ASP A 195 20.35 18.95 -0.70
C ASP A 195 19.42 19.13 0.53
N TRP A 196 19.19 18.04 1.28
CA TRP A 196 18.38 18.05 2.50
C TRP A 196 19.25 18.14 3.75
N THR A 197 19.86 19.28 4.00
CA THR A 197 20.72 19.49 5.18
C THR A 197 20.01 20.20 6.32
N LYS A 198 20.27 19.77 7.57
CA LYS A 198 19.90 20.54 8.77
C LYS A 198 21.11 21.22 9.40
N ASN A 199 21.01 22.55 9.61
CA ASN A 199 22.07 23.45 10.06
C ASN A 199 23.21 23.59 9.04
N ASP A 200 23.54 24.83 8.64
CA ASP A 200 24.65 25.11 7.73
C ASP A 200 25.95 24.57 8.33
N LEU A 201 26.48 23.49 7.75
CA LEU A 201 27.79 22.88 7.99
C LEU A 201 28.13 22.68 9.48
N ALA A 202 28.13 21.42 9.95
CA ALA A 202 28.72 21.11 11.24
C ALA A 202 30.15 21.67 11.29
N LYS A 203 30.58 22.13 12.47
CA LYS A 203 31.84 22.89 12.69
C LYS A 203 33.13 22.13 12.29
N ASP A 204 32.99 20.92 11.80
CA ASP A 204 34.01 19.96 11.35
C ASP A 204 33.87 19.55 9.86
N GLY A 205 32.91 20.12 9.12
CA GLY A 205 32.70 19.81 7.70
C GLY A 205 31.79 18.60 7.45
N ALA A 206 31.14 18.04 8.48
CA ALA A 206 30.07 17.07 8.29
C ALA A 206 28.77 17.78 7.87
N SER A 207 28.15 17.32 6.78
CA SER A 207 26.76 17.64 6.48
C SER A 207 25.86 16.80 7.41
N ASN A 208 24.70 17.32 7.80
CA ASN A 208 23.66 16.54 8.49
C ASN A 208 22.54 16.26 7.48
N THR A 209 22.83 15.40 6.51
CA THR A 209 21.83 14.92 5.54
C THR A 209 21.10 13.69 6.10
N PRO A 210 19.97 13.27 5.49
CA PRO A 210 19.33 12.02 5.82
C PRO A 210 20.26 10.81 5.63
N LEU A 211 21.15 10.85 4.63
CA LEU A 211 22.11 9.79 4.38
C LEU A 211 23.17 9.71 5.50
N ASP A 212 23.63 10.87 6.00
CA ASP A 212 24.53 10.92 7.16
C ASP A 212 23.87 10.29 8.39
N TYR A 213 22.61 10.63 8.66
CA TYR A 213 21.84 9.98 9.74
C TYR A 213 21.79 8.46 9.57
N LEU A 214 21.42 7.96 8.38
CA LEU A 214 21.33 6.52 8.13
C LEU A 214 22.67 5.80 8.32
N ALA A 215 23.78 6.44 7.94
CA ALA A 215 25.12 5.91 8.19
C ALA A 215 25.43 5.76 9.69
N THR A 216 24.97 6.68 10.54
CA THR A 216 25.20 6.59 12.00
C THR A 216 24.50 5.41 12.68
N ILE A 217 23.45 4.88 12.05
CA ILE A 217 22.65 3.75 12.59
C ILE A 217 22.89 2.45 11.82
N GLN A 218 23.88 2.43 10.91
CA GLN A 218 24.34 1.20 10.27
C GLN A 218 25.04 0.30 11.29
N ASP A 219 24.68 -0.98 11.29
CA ASP A 219 25.27 -2.02 12.10
C ASP A 219 26.50 -2.62 11.41
N THR A 220 27.30 -3.40 12.14
CA THR A 220 28.55 -4.01 11.66
C THR A 220 28.37 -5.01 10.51
N ASP A 221 27.17 -5.55 10.31
CA ASP A 221 26.81 -6.39 9.18
C ASP A 221 26.31 -5.61 7.96
N GLY A 222 26.30 -4.27 8.03
CA GLY A 222 25.85 -3.36 6.99
C GLY A 222 24.34 -3.10 6.99
N GLY A 223 23.55 -3.83 7.80
CA GLY A 223 22.12 -3.59 7.98
C GLY A 223 21.83 -2.42 8.93
N ILE A 224 20.56 -2.09 9.10
CA ILE A 224 20.14 -1.10 10.10
C ILE A 224 20.11 -1.73 11.50
N LYS A 225 20.66 -1.03 12.48
CA LYS A 225 20.68 -1.48 13.86
C LYS A 225 19.29 -1.47 14.48
N ASN A 226 18.75 -2.65 14.80
CA ASN A 226 17.50 -2.80 15.54
C ASN A 226 17.54 -4.10 16.36
N GLU A 227 17.07 -4.06 17.62
CA GLU A 227 17.03 -5.24 18.50
C GLU A 227 15.98 -6.26 18.06
N ASN A 228 14.90 -5.81 17.43
CA ASN A 228 13.90 -6.68 16.85
C ASN A 228 14.32 -7.10 15.44
N LEU A 229 14.52 -8.41 15.23
CA LEU A 229 14.98 -8.93 13.94
C LEU A 229 14.04 -8.59 12.77
N ASN A 230 12.72 -8.61 12.96
CA ASN A 230 11.78 -8.28 11.89
C ASN A 230 11.90 -6.80 11.50
N ASN A 231 11.99 -5.91 12.49
CA ASN A 231 12.19 -4.48 12.25
C ASN A 231 13.56 -4.23 11.60
N LYS A 232 14.63 -4.91 12.04
CA LYS A 232 15.95 -4.86 11.41
C LYS A 232 15.84 -5.20 9.92
N ILE A 233 15.15 -6.29 9.58
CA ILE A 233 14.97 -6.72 8.18
C ILE A 233 14.18 -5.68 7.37
N TRP A 234 13.08 -5.13 7.93
CA TRP A 234 12.25 -4.14 7.24
C TRP A 234 12.97 -2.81 7.04
N GLU A 235 13.57 -2.26 8.09
CA GLU A 235 14.32 -1.01 8.04
C GLU A 235 15.51 -1.10 7.09
N THR A 236 16.24 -2.22 7.13
CA THR A 236 17.32 -2.48 6.17
C THR A 236 16.79 -2.53 4.74
N ALA A 237 15.63 -3.14 4.51
CA ALA A 237 15.03 -3.19 3.18
C ALA A 237 14.58 -1.79 2.70
N TYR A 238 13.95 -0.99 3.55
CA TYR A 238 13.57 0.39 3.21
C TYR A 238 14.79 1.21 2.80
N VAL A 239 15.85 1.17 3.62
CA VAL A 239 17.07 1.93 3.37
C VAL A 239 17.80 1.41 2.13
N ALA A 240 17.98 0.10 1.98
CA ALA A 240 18.66 -0.46 0.81
C ALA A 240 17.93 -0.15 -0.51
N SER A 241 16.60 -0.02 -0.49
CA SER A 241 15.82 0.38 -1.66
C SER A 241 16.19 1.79 -2.10
N ILE A 242 16.19 2.77 -1.18
CA ILE A 242 16.48 4.17 -1.52
C ILE A 242 17.95 4.44 -1.87
N LEU A 243 18.89 3.61 -1.40
CA LEU A 243 20.32 3.72 -1.74
C LEU A 243 20.63 3.36 -3.20
N SER A 244 19.62 2.88 -3.94
CA SER A 244 19.73 2.67 -5.39
C SER A 244 19.44 3.93 -6.22
N ASP A 245 19.14 5.06 -5.56
CA ASP A 245 18.67 6.32 -6.16
C ASP A 245 17.43 6.15 -7.04
N LYS A 246 16.62 5.14 -6.74
CA LYS A 246 15.36 4.84 -7.42
C LYS A 246 14.20 4.93 -6.46
N THR A 247 13.10 5.48 -6.94
CA THR A 247 11.82 5.39 -6.24
C THR A 247 11.20 3.98 -6.37
N TRP A 248 10.18 3.65 -5.57
CA TRP A 248 9.42 2.41 -5.68
C TRP A 248 8.84 2.25 -7.09
N ASN A 249 8.32 3.32 -7.68
CA ASN A 249 7.84 3.34 -9.06
C ASN A 249 8.93 3.04 -10.10
N GLN A 250 10.17 3.44 -9.84
CA GLN A 250 11.30 3.15 -10.73
C GLN A 250 11.88 1.74 -10.51
N ILE A 251 11.71 1.16 -9.32
CA ILE A 251 12.08 -0.22 -9.02
C ILE A 251 11.09 -1.22 -9.65
N MET A 252 9.80 -0.90 -9.62
CA MET A 252 8.75 -1.73 -10.22
C MET A 252 8.81 -1.75 -11.74
N GLN A 253 8.65 -2.94 -12.33
CA GLN A 253 8.39 -3.05 -13.77
C GLN A 253 6.93 -2.70 -14.08
N LYS A 254 6.68 -2.12 -15.26
CA LYS A 254 5.34 -1.77 -15.71
C LYS A 254 4.66 -2.95 -16.41
N PHE A 255 3.38 -3.14 -16.13
CA PHE A 255 2.52 -4.17 -16.72
C PHE A 255 1.28 -3.53 -17.32
N GLU A 256 0.94 -3.92 -18.55
CA GLU A 256 -0.28 -3.46 -19.22
C GLU A 256 -1.51 -4.21 -18.72
N LYS A 257 -2.67 -3.54 -18.73
CA LYS A 257 -3.95 -4.18 -18.43
C LYS A 257 -4.22 -5.34 -19.39
N PRO A 258 -4.63 -6.52 -18.91
CA PRO A 258 -5.02 -7.63 -19.77
C PRO A 258 -6.13 -7.20 -20.74
N VAL A 259 -5.93 -7.42 -22.04
CA VAL A 259 -6.98 -7.21 -23.03
C VAL A 259 -8.02 -8.32 -22.86
N VAL A 260 -9.20 -7.97 -22.35
CA VAL A 260 -10.34 -8.91 -22.33
C VAL A 260 -10.73 -9.17 -23.79
N THR A 261 -10.26 -10.28 -24.34
CA THR A 261 -10.70 -10.72 -25.67
C THR A 261 -12.05 -11.41 -25.48
N GLU A 262 -13.12 -10.83 -26.04
CA GLU A 262 -14.51 -11.35 -25.98
C GLU A 262 -14.71 -12.69 -26.73
N ILE A 263 -13.81 -13.66 -26.58
CA ILE A 263 -13.91 -14.95 -27.31
C ILE A 263 -14.75 -15.98 -26.54
N GLN A 264 -15.06 -15.77 -25.25
CA GLN A 264 -15.77 -16.78 -24.44
C GLN A 264 -17.30 -16.64 -24.40
N GLN A 265 -17.91 -15.56 -24.91
CA GLN A 265 -19.38 -15.43 -24.96
C GLN A 265 -20.01 -16.08 -26.20
N GLU A 266 -19.28 -16.21 -27.31
CA GLU A 266 -19.82 -16.85 -28.53
C GLU A 266 -19.91 -18.38 -28.42
N SER A 267 -19.07 -19.04 -27.60
CA SER A 267 -19.10 -20.49 -27.46
C SER A 267 -20.34 -20.99 -26.70
N ILE A 268 -20.87 -20.19 -25.77
CA ILE A 268 -22.06 -20.55 -24.99
C ILE A 268 -23.34 -20.31 -25.81
N GLN A 269 -23.40 -19.23 -26.60
CA GLN A 269 -24.57 -18.96 -27.47
C GLN A 269 -24.67 -19.89 -28.69
N LYS A 270 -23.55 -20.42 -29.21
CA LYS A 270 -23.55 -21.38 -30.34
C LYS A 270 -23.98 -22.80 -29.93
N GLU A 271 -23.90 -23.16 -28.65
CA GLU A 271 -24.40 -24.45 -28.15
C GLU A 271 -25.91 -24.43 -27.86
N GLU A 272 -26.46 -23.30 -27.36
CA GLU A 272 -27.91 -23.19 -27.10
C GLU A 272 -28.75 -23.10 -28.38
N THR A 273 -28.21 -22.55 -29.48
CA THR A 273 -28.94 -22.39 -30.75
C THR A 273 -29.02 -23.66 -31.61
N LYS A 274 -28.28 -24.72 -31.29
CA LYS A 274 -28.32 -25.99 -32.07
C LYS A 274 -29.37 -27.00 -31.59
N THR A 275 -30.08 -26.75 -30.49
CA THR A 275 -30.91 -27.79 -29.83
C THR A 275 -32.42 -27.55 -29.86
N MET A 276 -32.96 -26.71 -30.76
CA MET A 276 -34.42 -26.59 -30.92
C MET A 276 -34.89 -26.46 -32.37
N VAL A 277 -34.85 -27.56 -33.13
CA VAL A 277 -35.83 -27.81 -34.21
C VAL A 277 -36.20 -29.29 -34.25
N VAL A 278 -37.26 -29.68 -33.53
CA VAL A 278 -38.03 -30.89 -33.86
C VAL A 278 -39.53 -30.55 -33.82
N LYS A 279 -40.19 -30.80 -34.96
CA LYS A 279 -41.62 -30.59 -35.24
C LYS A 279 -42.52 -31.48 -34.35
N LYS A 280 -43.69 -30.93 -33.98
CA LYS A 280 -44.78 -31.61 -33.24
C LYS A 280 -45.66 -32.51 -34.13
N SER A 281 -46.13 -33.64 -33.57
CA SER A 281 -47.56 -34.10 -33.44
C SER A 281 -47.65 -35.62 -33.11
N PRO A 282 -48.78 -36.19 -32.64
CA PRO A 282 -49.60 -35.83 -31.45
C PRO A 282 -50.09 -37.04 -30.57
N ILE A 283 -50.47 -36.73 -29.32
CA ILE A 283 -51.45 -37.37 -28.37
C ILE A 283 -51.19 -38.78 -27.78
N ALA A 284 -51.12 -38.85 -26.44
CA ALA A 284 -51.92 -39.77 -25.60
C ALA A 284 -52.07 -39.22 -24.16
N LYS A 285 -53.29 -39.27 -23.62
CA LYS A 285 -53.71 -38.83 -22.28
C LYS A 285 -53.33 -39.87 -21.20
N VAL A 286 -52.89 -39.45 -20.01
CA VAL A 286 -53.22 -40.08 -18.71
C VAL A 286 -53.20 -39.02 -17.58
N ASN A 287 -54.10 -39.21 -16.61
CA ASN A 287 -54.59 -38.34 -15.55
C ASN A 287 -53.67 -38.14 -14.32
N ASN A 288 -53.63 -36.88 -13.83
CA ASN A 288 -53.84 -36.39 -12.44
C ASN A 288 -52.90 -36.85 -11.26
N PRO A 289 -52.99 -36.25 -10.06
CA PRO A 289 -52.03 -35.27 -9.54
C PRO A 289 -51.36 -35.73 -8.22
N ASN A 290 -50.37 -34.97 -7.71
CA ASN A 290 -50.28 -34.71 -6.26
C ASN A 290 -49.27 -33.60 -5.92
N ASP A 291 -49.76 -32.73 -5.03
CA ASP A 291 -49.06 -31.69 -4.28
C ASP A 291 -47.85 -32.21 -3.51
N ASN A 292 -46.84 -31.34 -3.32
CA ASN A 292 -46.39 -31.01 -1.96
C ASN A 292 -45.55 -29.71 -1.92
N LYS A 293 -46.10 -28.73 -1.19
CA LYS A 293 -45.41 -27.56 -0.62
C LYS A 293 -44.62 -27.97 0.62
N ILE A 294 -43.35 -27.55 0.74
CA ILE A 294 -42.67 -27.19 2.02
C ILE A 294 -41.63 -26.10 1.68
N LYS A 295 -41.89 -24.81 1.93
CA LYS A 295 -41.62 -23.98 3.13
C LYS A 295 -40.13 -23.75 3.45
N LEU A 296 -39.74 -22.47 3.36
CA LEU A 296 -38.49 -21.86 3.84
C LEU A 296 -38.42 -21.81 5.36
N GLU A 297 -37.20 -21.91 5.90
CA GLU A 297 -36.83 -21.34 7.20
C GLU A 297 -35.51 -20.56 7.10
N ASN A 298 -35.54 -19.37 7.69
CA ASN A 298 -34.45 -18.43 7.88
C ASN A 298 -33.56 -18.85 9.06
N ILE A 299 -32.25 -18.58 8.98
CA ILE A 299 -31.43 -18.33 10.18
C ILE A 299 -30.59 -17.07 9.96
N ALA A 300 -30.84 -16.09 10.83
CA ALA A 300 -30.07 -14.88 11.00
C ALA A 300 -28.86 -15.14 11.92
N GLY A 301 -27.75 -14.44 11.67
CA GLY A 301 -26.60 -14.39 12.56
C GLY A 301 -25.88 -13.05 12.39
N GLN A 302 -26.17 -12.13 13.29
CA GLN A 302 -25.41 -10.89 13.52
C GLN A 302 -24.07 -11.23 14.17
N ASN A 303 -23.02 -10.44 13.90
CA ASN A 303 -22.04 -10.05 14.91
C ASN A 303 -21.28 -8.78 14.46
N THR A 304 -21.55 -7.71 15.20
CA THR A 304 -20.88 -6.40 15.21
C THR A 304 -19.72 -6.41 16.21
N ALA A 305 -18.58 -5.82 15.88
CA ALA A 305 -17.55 -5.44 16.85
C ALA A 305 -17.12 -3.98 16.61
N ILE A 306 -17.06 -3.25 17.73
CA ILE A 306 -17.05 -1.79 17.86
C ILE A 306 -15.62 -1.31 18.14
N ALA A 307 -15.23 -0.21 17.51
CA ALA A 307 -14.03 0.58 17.76
C ALA A 307 -14.11 1.37 19.08
N LEU A 308 -12.99 1.57 19.78
CA LEU A 308 -12.89 2.41 20.98
C LEU A 308 -12.01 3.63 20.70
N SER A 309 -12.57 4.81 20.98
CA SER A 309 -11.88 6.11 20.96
C SER A 309 -12.18 6.95 22.22
N ALA A 310 -11.14 7.64 22.71
CA ALA A 310 -11.10 8.94 23.42
C ALA A 310 -11.51 9.10 24.92
N THR A 311 -10.47 9.33 25.74
CA THR A 311 -10.20 10.37 26.78
C THR A 311 -11.33 11.18 27.50
N GLN A 312 -11.29 11.29 28.85
CA GLN A 312 -10.81 12.46 29.67
C GLN A 312 -11.21 12.42 31.18
N ASN A 313 -10.28 12.97 31.99
CA ASN A 313 -10.13 13.25 33.45
C ASN A 313 -11.33 13.52 34.39
N THR A 314 -11.17 13.19 35.69
CA THR A 314 -11.37 14.08 36.86
C THR A 314 -10.59 13.59 38.11
N GLU A 315 -10.35 14.50 39.06
CA GLU A 315 -9.29 14.56 40.10
C GLU A 315 -9.43 13.65 41.36
N THR A 316 -8.30 13.50 42.08
CA THR A 316 -8.02 12.77 43.34
C THR A 316 -8.63 13.43 44.61
N PRO A 317 -8.79 12.71 45.76
CA PRO A 317 -7.67 12.59 46.73
C PRO A 317 -7.56 11.30 47.59
N ALA A 318 -6.31 11.03 48.02
CA ALA A 318 -5.83 10.37 49.27
C ALA A 318 -5.65 8.82 49.39
N LEU A 319 -4.36 8.42 49.32
CA LEU A 319 -3.55 7.40 50.05
C LEU A 319 -4.01 5.94 50.29
N ALA A 320 -3.37 5.07 49.50
CA ALA A 320 -2.65 3.80 49.80
C ALA A 320 -3.39 2.50 50.17
N GLN A 321 -3.26 1.48 49.29
CA GLN A 321 -3.08 0.02 49.51
C GLN A 321 -2.82 -0.68 48.14
N PRO A 322 -2.17 -1.87 48.08
CA PRO A 322 -1.40 -2.32 46.91
C PRO A 322 -2.22 -2.71 45.67
N VAL A 323 -1.66 -2.43 44.50
CA VAL A 323 -2.27 -2.71 43.19
C VAL A 323 -2.52 -4.21 43.04
N LYS A 324 -3.79 -4.61 42.93
CA LYS A 324 -4.16 -5.97 42.53
C LYS A 324 -3.65 -6.20 41.10
N LYS A 325 -2.62 -7.04 40.94
CA LYS A 325 -2.19 -7.55 39.62
C LYS A 325 -3.41 -8.16 38.91
N ASN A 326 -3.74 -7.64 37.72
CA ASN A 326 -4.81 -8.19 36.90
C ASN A 326 -4.44 -9.61 36.45
N TRP A 327 -5.43 -10.36 35.95
CA TRP A 327 -5.21 -11.76 35.58
C TRP A 327 -4.13 -11.92 34.50
N PHE A 328 -3.95 -10.91 33.64
CA PHE A 328 -2.93 -10.88 32.60
C PHE A 328 -1.51 -10.78 33.18
N MET A 329 -1.28 -9.91 34.18
CA MET A 329 0.00 -9.83 34.88
C MET A 329 0.31 -11.09 35.69
N LYS A 330 -0.71 -11.77 36.23
CA LYS A 330 -0.53 -13.08 36.91
C LYS A 330 -0.17 -14.21 35.94
N LEU A 331 -0.62 -14.12 34.69
CA LEU A 331 -0.30 -15.06 33.62
C LEU A 331 1.13 -14.85 33.10
N LEU A 332 1.58 -13.59 33.01
CA LEU A 332 2.97 -13.27 32.65
C LEU A 332 3.97 -13.73 33.72
N ASP A 333 3.66 -13.54 35.01
CA ASP A 333 4.52 -14.04 36.11
C ASP A 333 4.64 -15.57 36.11
N SER A 334 3.58 -16.31 35.74
CA SER A 334 3.63 -17.78 35.72
C SER A 334 4.36 -18.37 34.52
N ILE A 335 4.58 -17.59 33.46
CA ILE A 335 5.29 -18.01 32.24
C ILE A 335 6.76 -17.59 32.30
N PHE A 336 7.06 -16.42 32.88
CA PHE A 336 8.39 -15.80 32.81
C PHE A 336 9.15 -15.69 34.15
N GLY A 337 8.52 -15.99 35.30
CA GLY A 337 9.21 -16.23 36.58
C GLY A 337 9.92 -15.02 37.22
N PHE A 338 9.25 -13.88 37.34
CA PHE A 338 9.68 -12.74 38.18
C PHE A 338 8.80 -12.56 39.41
#